data_AF-A0A519VFJ7-F1
#
_entry.id   AF-A0A519VFJ7-F1
#
_cell.length_a   1.000
_cell.length_b   1.000
_cell.length_c   1.000
_cell.angle_alpha   90.00
_cell.angle_beta   90.00
_cell.angle_gamma   90.00
#
_symmetry.space_group_name_H-M   'P 1'
#
loop_
_entity.id
_entity.type
_entity.pdbx_description
1 polymer ?
#
loop_
_entity_poly.entity_id
_entity_poly.type
_entity_poly.pdbx_seq_one_letter_code
_entity_poly.pdbx_strand_id
1 'polypeptide(L)'
;MLLFRVAEFRTKHIKNIKTIIIIIICCLIILFIYGLATAFDPQYENAEINQNIGGTLICNSIYNSDHHSWQYYVNYTYKINDILIDIGSGTFYGREWKKDEQIVKFKNLLILKTGGWIGYDKILIIDENTRKINEYEFSPENIEREDI
;
A
#
# COMPACT_ATOMS: atom_id res chain seq x y z
N MET A 1 18.21 -34.63 58.90
CA MET A 1 17.71 -33.24 58.76
C MET A 1 18.41 -32.44 57.66
N LEU A 2 19.74 -32.51 57.50
CA LEU A 2 20.49 -31.80 56.45
C LEU A 2 20.14 -32.19 55.00
N LEU A 3 19.96 -33.49 54.71
CA LEU A 3 19.60 -33.98 53.37
C LEU A 3 18.25 -33.44 52.88
N PHE A 4 17.29 -33.25 53.78
CA PHE A 4 15.95 -32.75 53.46
C PHE A 4 15.98 -31.27 53.02
N ARG A 5 16.80 -30.44 53.70
CA ARG A 5 16.98 -29.02 53.35
C ARG A 5 17.65 -28.82 52.00
N VAL A 6 18.60 -29.68 51.63
CA VAL A 6 19.28 -29.62 50.32
C VAL A 6 18.31 -30.00 49.18
N ALA A 7 17.46 -31.00 49.40
CA ALA A 7 16.44 -31.40 48.43
C ALA A 7 15.40 -30.29 48.19
N GLU A 8 14.90 -29.64 49.26
CA GLU A 8 13.98 -28.49 49.14
C GLU A 8 14.61 -27.31 48.41
N PHE A 9 15.86 -26.97 48.72
CA PHE A 9 16.58 -25.87 48.05
C PHE A 9 16.76 -26.12 46.54
N ARG A 10 17.15 -27.35 46.17
CA ARG A 10 17.31 -27.76 44.76
C ARG A 10 15.97 -27.74 44.01
N THR A 11 14.90 -28.19 44.66
CA THR A 11 13.54 -28.21 44.08
C THR A 11 13.01 -26.79 43.87
N LYS A 12 13.24 -25.89 44.84
CA LYS A 12 12.90 -24.46 44.74
C LYS A 12 13.68 -23.76 43.62
N HIS A 13 14.98 -24.01 43.49
CA HIS A 13 15.79 -23.47 42.39
C HIS A 13 15.33 -23.94 41.02
N ILE A 14 15.05 -25.23 40.87
CA ILE A 14 14.53 -25.80 39.61
C ILE A 14 13.14 -25.20 39.29
N LYS A 15 12.27 -25.03 40.29
CA LYS A 15 10.96 -24.40 40.12
C LYS A 15 11.10 -22.94 39.65
N ASN A 16 12.00 -22.17 40.25
CA ASN A 16 12.26 -20.77 39.85
C ASN A 16 12.80 -20.68 38.41
N ILE A 17 13.72 -21.57 38.01
CA ILE A 17 14.25 -21.63 36.64
C ILE A 17 13.13 -21.95 35.63
N LYS A 18 12.27 -22.93 35.94
CA LYS A 18 11.10 -23.27 35.10
C LYS A 18 10.15 -22.06 34.95
N THR A 19 9.88 -21.34 36.03
CA THR A 19 9.04 -20.13 36.00
C THR A 19 9.67 -19.04 35.12
N ILE A 20 10.97 -18.80 35.22
CA ILE A 20 11.68 -17.82 34.38
C ILE A 20 11.60 -18.20 32.89
N ILE A 21 11.81 -19.48 32.57
CA ILE A 21 11.72 -19.99 31.19
C ILE A 21 10.31 -19.77 30.63
N ILE A 22 9.26 -20.07 31.41
CA ILE A 22 7.87 -19.85 30.99
C ILE A 22 7.62 -18.36 30.70
N ILE A 23 8.10 -17.46 31.56
CA ILE A 23 7.94 -16.01 31.36
C ILE A 23 8.63 -15.58 30.05
N ILE A 24 9.84 -16.04 29.79
CA ILE A 24 10.58 -15.72 28.55
C ILE A 24 9.81 -16.21 27.33
N ILE A 25 9.30 -17.44 27.36
CA ILE A 25 8.51 -18.00 26.27
C ILE A 25 7.23 -17.17 26.05
N CYS A 26 6.52 -16.80 27.12
CA CYS A 26 5.34 -15.94 27.01
C CYS A 26 5.69 -14.56 26.41
N CYS A 27 6.79 -13.94 26.82
CA CYS A 27 7.25 -12.68 26.23
C CYS A 27 7.56 -12.81 24.74
N LEU A 28 8.22 -13.89 24.33
CA LEU A 28 8.52 -14.15 22.91
C LEU A 28 7.24 -14.37 22.09
N ILE A 29 6.25 -15.07 22.64
CA ILE A 29 4.94 -15.26 21.99
C ILE A 29 4.24 -13.92 21.81
N ILE A 30 4.25 -13.05 22.83
CA ILE A 30 3.64 -11.72 22.75
C ILE A 30 4.32 -10.87 21.67
N LEU A 31 5.66 -10.86 21.64
CA LEU A 31 6.42 -10.13 20.61
C LEU A 31 6.16 -10.68 19.20
N PHE A 32 6.02 -12.01 19.07
CA PHE A 32 5.71 -12.64 17.79
C PHE A 32 4.30 -12.27 17.29
N ILE A 33 3.29 -12.30 18.16
CA ILE A 33 1.93 -11.88 17.82
C ILE A 33 1.91 -10.41 17.42
N TYR A 34 2.63 -9.55 18.14
CA TYR A 34 2.75 -8.13 17.81
C TYR A 34 3.43 -7.91 16.45
N GLY A 35 4.49 -8.65 16.17
CA GLY A 35 5.19 -8.61 14.88
C GLY A 35 4.27 -9.05 13.73
N LEU A 36 3.50 -10.12 13.91
CA LEU A 36 2.52 -10.56 12.91
C LEU A 36 1.41 -9.53 12.68
N ALA A 37 0.92 -8.89 13.75
CA ALA A 37 -0.13 -7.89 13.63
C ALA A 37 0.31 -6.67 12.82
N THR A 38 1.56 -6.23 13.00
CA THR A 38 2.11 -5.04 12.33
C THR A 38 2.72 -5.33 10.95
N ALA A 39 3.08 -6.58 10.65
CA ALA A 39 3.71 -6.95 9.38
C ALA A 39 2.81 -6.77 8.14
N PHE A 40 1.49 -6.70 8.34
CA PHE A 40 0.51 -6.52 7.26
C PHE A 40 -0.19 -5.16 7.32
N ASP A 41 0.33 -4.21 8.11
CA ASP A 41 -0.23 -2.87 8.16
C ASP A 41 -0.02 -2.15 6.81
N PRO A 42 -1.01 -1.40 6.32
CA PRO A 42 -0.88 -0.60 5.12
C PRO A 42 0.24 0.43 5.27
N GLN A 43 1.06 0.58 4.24
CA GLN A 43 2.06 1.63 4.18
C GLN A 43 1.52 2.80 3.35
N TYR A 44 1.63 4.01 3.90
CA TYR A 44 1.18 5.23 3.24
C TYR A 44 2.40 5.99 2.72
N GLU A 45 2.35 6.38 1.45
CA GLU A 45 3.43 7.15 0.83
C GLU A 45 2.84 8.25 -0.05
N ASN A 46 3.39 9.45 0.08
CA ASN A 46 3.03 10.59 -0.76
C ASN A 46 4.18 10.88 -1.72
N ALA A 47 3.86 11.07 -2.99
CA ALA A 47 4.80 11.53 -3.99
C ALA A 47 4.27 12.81 -4.66
N GLU A 48 5.18 13.71 -4.99
CA GLU A 48 4.90 14.91 -5.76
C GLU A 48 5.69 14.87 -7.06
N ILE A 49 4.97 14.86 -8.19
CA ILE A 49 5.56 14.71 -9.52
C ILE A 49 5.32 16.01 -10.28
N ASN A 50 6.39 16.77 -10.53
CA ASN A 50 6.32 17.94 -11.41
C ASN A 50 5.88 17.53 -12.80
N GLN A 51 4.92 18.27 -13.35
CA GLN A 51 4.27 17.92 -14.62
C GLN A 51 4.85 18.73 -15.76
N ASN A 52 5.04 18.09 -16.92
CA ASN A 52 5.53 18.74 -18.14
C ASN A 52 4.61 19.87 -18.63
N ILE A 53 3.32 19.80 -18.30
CA ILE A 53 2.31 20.82 -18.62
C ILE A 53 2.29 21.98 -17.60
N GLY A 54 3.25 22.02 -16.68
CA GLY A 54 3.26 22.89 -15.51
C GLY A 54 2.49 22.30 -14.33
N GLY A 55 2.66 22.86 -13.14
CA GLY A 55 2.02 22.35 -11.92
C GLY A 55 2.63 21.05 -11.39
N THR A 56 1.96 20.47 -10.40
CA THR A 56 2.44 19.31 -9.64
C THR A 56 1.31 18.29 -9.49
N LEU A 57 1.59 17.04 -9.83
CA LEU A 57 0.71 15.91 -9.54
C LEU A 57 1.05 15.38 -8.16
N ILE A 58 0.12 15.50 -7.24
CA ILE A 58 0.21 15.00 -5.87
C ILE A 58 -0.42 13.61 -5.87
N CYS A 59 0.36 12.62 -5.46
CA CYS A 59 -0.01 11.22 -5.49
C CYS A 59 0.01 10.68 -4.06
N ASN A 60 -1.14 10.30 -3.53
CA ASN A 60 -1.25 9.68 -2.22
C ASN A 60 -1.46 8.18 -2.42
N SER A 61 -0.45 7.39 -2.09
CA SER A 61 -0.46 5.94 -2.28
C SER A 61 -0.65 5.19 -0.97
N ILE A 62 -1.42 4.10 -1.07
CA ILE A 62 -1.59 3.10 -0.03
C ILE A 62 -1.03 1.80 -0.59
N TYR A 63 0.05 1.32 0.00
CA TYR A 63 0.66 0.04 -0.30
C TYR A 63 0.16 -1.01 0.68
N ASN A 64 -0.47 -2.05 0.14
CA ASN A 64 -0.88 -3.23 0.89
C ASN A 64 -0.05 -4.42 0.39
N SER A 65 0.66 -5.07 1.30
CA SER A 65 1.25 -6.38 1.07
C SER A 65 0.37 -7.44 1.74
N ASP A 66 -0.30 -8.27 0.95
CA ASP A 66 -0.87 -9.51 1.45
C ASP A 66 0.06 -10.69 1.12
N HIS A 67 -0.22 -11.88 1.67
CA HIS A 67 0.60 -13.07 1.44
C HIS A 67 0.71 -13.51 -0.04
N HIS A 68 -0.15 -13.01 -0.92
CA HIS A 68 -0.26 -13.44 -2.32
C HIS A 68 0.13 -12.36 -3.34
N SER A 69 0.11 -11.09 -2.96
CA SER A 69 0.35 -9.95 -3.85
C SER A 69 0.74 -8.70 -3.07
N TRP A 70 1.41 -7.80 -3.76
CA TRP A 70 1.44 -6.40 -3.38
C TRP A 70 0.48 -5.58 -4.24
N GLN A 71 -0.12 -4.56 -3.65
CA GLN A 71 -1.02 -3.64 -4.31
C GLN A 71 -0.68 -2.21 -3.91
N TYR A 72 -0.52 -1.34 -4.89
CA TYR A 72 -0.58 0.11 -4.68
C TYR A 72 -1.94 0.62 -5.11
N TYR A 73 -2.60 1.38 -4.23
CA TYR A 73 -3.75 2.21 -4.59
C TYR A 73 -3.32 3.67 -4.51
N VAL A 74 -3.40 4.41 -5.61
CA VAL A 74 -2.88 5.77 -5.73
C VAL A 74 -4.01 6.73 -6.07
N ASN A 75 -4.24 7.71 -5.21
CA ASN A 75 -5.14 8.84 -5.47
C ASN A 75 -4.33 10.00 -6.05
N TYR A 76 -4.86 10.64 -7.08
CA TYR A 76 -4.19 11.70 -7.83
C TYR A 76 -4.92 13.04 -7.68
N THR A 77 -4.18 14.06 -7.28
CA THR A 77 -4.64 15.45 -7.27
C THR A 77 -3.66 16.29 -8.06
N TYR A 78 -4.14 16.99 -9.09
CA TYR A 78 -3.31 17.92 -9.84
C TYR A 78 -3.43 19.33 -9.26
N LYS A 79 -2.28 19.90 -8.87
CA LYS A 79 -2.15 21.25 -8.37
C LYS A 79 -1.55 22.15 -9.44
N ILE A 80 -2.27 23.20 -9.81
CA ILE A 80 -1.77 24.28 -10.67
C ILE A 80 -2.06 25.62 -10.01
N ASN A 81 -0.99 26.38 -9.71
CA ASN A 81 -1.07 27.57 -8.86
C ASN A 81 -1.75 27.21 -7.52
N ASP A 82 -2.82 27.91 -7.15
CA ASP A 82 -3.63 27.67 -5.96
C ASP A 82 -4.88 26.80 -6.22
N ILE A 83 -4.99 26.20 -7.42
CA ILE A 83 -6.13 25.36 -7.80
C ILE A 83 -5.74 23.89 -7.64
N LEU A 84 -6.58 23.14 -6.92
CA LEU A 84 -6.51 21.69 -6.82
C LEU A 84 -7.61 21.06 -7.68
N ILE A 85 -7.23 20.04 -8.44
CA ILE A 85 -8.10 19.32 -9.36
C ILE A 85 -8.00 17.84 -8.98
N ASP A 86 -9.12 17.25 -8.58
CA ASP A 86 -9.20 15.80 -8.41
C ASP A 86 -9.12 15.12 -9.78
N ILE A 87 -8.19 14.19 -9.91
CA ILE A 87 -7.93 13.45 -11.15
C ILE A 87 -8.55 12.03 -11.08
N GLY A 88 -8.83 11.54 -9.87
CA GLY A 88 -9.28 10.17 -9.61
C GLY A 88 -8.16 9.29 -9.05
N SER A 89 -8.25 7.98 -9.29
CA SER A 89 -7.33 7.01 -8.70
C SER A 89 -6.88 5.94 -9.68
N GLY A 90 -5.78 5.27 -9.36
CA GLY A 90 -5.25 4.15 -10.10
C GLY A 90 -4.76 3.05 -9.16
N THR A 91 -4.69 1.83 -9.68
CA THR A 91 -4.30 0.65 -8.90
C THR A 91 -3.20 -0.12 -9.61
N PHE A 92 -2.23 -0.62 -8.86
CA PHE A 92 -1.10 -1.38 -9.38
C PHE A 92 -1.00 -2.70 -8.62
N TYR A 93 -1.56 -3.74 -9.21
CA TYR A 93 -1.50 -5.11 -8.68
C TYR A 93 -0.29 -5.86 -9.23
N GLY A 94 0.49 -6.47 -8.34
CA GLY A 94 1.64 -7.31 -8.73
C GLY A 94 2.74 -6.57 -9.48
N ARG A 95 2.70 -5.23 -9.50
CA ARG A 95 3.70 -4.36 -10.13
C ARG A 95 3.99 -3.15 -9.24
N GLU A 96 5.23 -2.70 -9.30
CA GLU A 96 5.66 -1.49 -8.60
C GLU A 96 5.06 -0.24 -9.28
N TRP A 97 4.65 0.72 -8.46
CA TRP A 97 4.26 2.04 -8.93
C TRP A 97 5.50 2.92 -9.13
N LYS A 98 5.74 3.35 -10.37
CA LYS A 98 7.01 3.98 -10.80
C LYS A 98 7.14 5.47 -10.46
N LYS A 99 6.06 6.12 -10.01
CA LYS A 99 6.05 7.53 -9.57
C LYS A 99 6.56 8.51 -10.63
N ASP A 100 6.30 8.22 -11.89
CA ASP A 100 6.75 8.98 -13.04
C ASP A 100 5.59 9.40 -13.96
N GLU A 101 4.34 9.27 -13.50
CA GLU A 101 3.18 9.60 -14.33
C GLU A 101 3.13 11.08 -14.73
N GLN A 102 2.75 11.29 -15.99
CA GLN A 102 2.61 12.62 -16.60
C GLN A 102 1.20 12.79 -17.16
N ILE A 103 0.58 13.91 -16.83
CA ILE A 103 -0.67 14.39 -17.40
C ILE A 103 -0.37 14.96 -18.78
N VAL A 104 -1.13 14.49 -19.77
CA VAL A 104 -1.18 15.07 -21.10
C VAL A 104 -2.37 16.02 -21.16
N LYS A 105 -2.12 17.27 -21.58
CA LYS A 105 -3.18 18.26 -21.78
C LYS A 105 -3.57 18.33 -23.25
N PHE A 106 -4.87 18.19 -23.54
CA PHE A 106 -5.42 18.39 -24.87
C PHE A 106 -6.66 19.27 -24.80
N LYS A 107 -6.54 20.53 -25.26
CA LYS A 107 -7.57 21.56 -25.09
C LYS A 107 -7.96 21.70 -23.61
N ASN A 108 -9.20 21.37 -23.26
CA ASN A 108 -9.75 21.46 -21.90
C ASN A 108 -9.75 20.09 -21.20
N LEU A 109 -9.06 19.09 -21.76
CA LEU A 109 -8.97 17.75 -21.20
C LEU A 109 -7.58 17.53 -20.59
N LEU A 110 -7.56 17.02 -19.37
CA LEU A 110 -6.39 16.43 -18.73
C LEU A 110 -6.51 14.92 -18.86
N ILE A 111 -5.47 14.27 -19.33
CA ILE A 111 -5.44 12.84 -19.57
C ILE A 111 -4.31 12.24 -18.76
N LEU A 112 -4.61 11.30 -17.87
CA LEU A 112 -3.63 10.58 -17.07
C LEU A 112 -3.70 9.09 -17.38
N LYS A 113 -2.60 8.52 -17.86
CA LYS A 113 -2.42 7.07 -17.90
C LYS A 113 -2.02 6.60 -16.50
N THR A 114 -2.70 5.58 -15.98
CA THR A 114 -2.41 4.97 -14.68
C THR A 114 -2.69 3.46 -14.71
N GLY A 115 -2.56 2.77 -13.58
CA GLY A 115 -2.93 1.37 -13.47
C GLY A 115 -4.41 1.12 -13.18
N GLY A 116 -4.91 0.00 -13.69
CA GLY A 116 -6.26 -0.50 -13.44
C GLY A 116 -6.25 -1.75 -12.55
N TRP A 117 -7.28 -2.57 -12.71
CA TRP A 117 -7.33 -3.90 -12.08
C TRP A 117 -6.16 -4.82 -12.53
N ILE A 118 -6.10 -6.04 -12.00
CA ILE A 118 -5.00 -7.00 -12.22
C ILE A 118 -4.69 -7.18 -13.72
N GLY A 119 -3.50 -6.74 -14.14
CA GLY A 119 -3.03 -6.83 -15.53
C GLY A 119 -3.62 -5.79 -16.47
N TYR A 120 -4.34 -4.79 -15.96
CA TYR A 120 -5.07 -3.81 -16.74
C TYR A 120 -4.36 -2.45 -16.64
N ASP A 121 -4.41 -1.69 -17.72
CA ASP A 121 -4.03 -0.26 -17.72
C ASP A 121 -5.30 0.59 -17.74
N LYS A 122 -5.24 1.78 -17.16
CA LYS A 122 -6.37 2.69 -17.07
C LYS A 122 -6.00 4.07 -17.60
N ILE A 123 -6.94 4.74 -18.25
CA ILE A 123 -6.83 6.16 -18.62
C ILE A 123 -7.94 6.93 -17.91
N LEU A 124 -7.55 7.99 -17.21
CA LEU A 124 -8.45 8.96 -16.60
C LEU A 124 -8.49 10.20 -17.50
N ILE A 125 -9.68 10.62 -17.91
CA ILE A 125 -9.90 11.81 -18.73
C ILE A 125 -10.76 12.79 -17.93
N ILE A 126 -10.21 13.98 -17.68
CA ILE A 126 -10.81 15.00 -16.82
C ILE A 126 -11.07 16.24 -17.65
N ASP A 127 -12.32 16.65 -17.70
CA ASP A 127 -12.70 17.93 -18.31
C ASP A 127 -12.47 19.07 -17.31
N GLU A 128 -11.58 20.01 -17.64
CA GLU A 128 -11.22 21.14 -16.78
C GLU A 128 -12.41 22.07 -16.49
N ASN A 129 -13.36 22.19 -17.42
CA ASN A 129 -14.52 23.07 -17.27
C ASN A 129 -15.61 22.45 -16.41
N THR A 130 -15.89 21.16 -16.64
CA THR A 130 -17.01 20.47 -15.96
C THR A 130 -16.57 19.67 -14.74
N ARG A 131 -15.25 19.46 -14.57
CA ARG A 131 -14.65 18.58 -13.56
C ARG A 131 -15.14 17.13 -13.63
N LYS A 132 -15.72 16.73 -14.76
CA LYS A 132 -16.14 15.35 -14.97
C LYS A 132 -14.93 14.47 -15.26
N ILE A 133 -14.88 13.34 -14.59
CA ILE A 133 -13.87 12.29 -14.76
C ILE A 133 -14.52 11.15 -15.52
N ASN A 134 -13.92 10.76 -16.63
CA ASN A 134 -14.25 9.54 -17.37
C ASN A 134 -13.09 8.57 -17.27
N GLU A 135 -13.38 7.31 -16.97
CA GLU A 135 -12.37 6.28 -16.80
C GLU A 135 -12.52 5.23 -17.90
N TYR A 136 -11.38 4.81 -18.46
CA TYR A 136 -11.31 3.77 -19.49
C TYR A 136 -10.29 2.73 -19.07
N GLU A 137 -10.73 1.48 -18.87
CA GLU A 137 -9.86 0.36 -18.55
C GLU A 137 -9.58 -0.50 -19.77
N PHE A 138 -8.30 -0.82 -19.94
CA PHE A 138 -7.76 -1.61 -21.03
C PHE A 138 -7.26 -2.94 -20.48
N SER A 139 -7.89 -4.01 -20.93
CA SER A 139 -7.54 -5.39 -20.62
C SER A 139 -7.37 -6.19 -21.91
N PRO A 140 -6.63 -7.31 -21.89
CA PRO A 140 -6.58 -8.22 -23.03
C PRO A 140 -7.98 -8.60 -23.53
N GLU A 141 -8.91 -8.87 -22.61
CA GLU A 141 -10.29 -9.23 -22.95
C GLU A 141 -11.07 -8.11 -23.65
N ASN A 142 -10.80 -6.84 -23.32
CA ASN A 142 -11.50 -5.69 -23.91
C ASN A 142 -10.85 -5.25 -25.23
N ILE A 143 -9.55 -5.52 -25.41
CA ILE A 143 -8.82 -5.19 -26.64
C ILE A 143 -9.08 -6.26 -27.72
N GLU A 144 -9.18 -7.54 -27.32
CA GLU A 144 -9.41 -8.66 -28.25
C GLU A 144 -10.88 -8.85 -28.65
N ARG A 145 -11.83 -8.20 -27.97
CA ARG A 145 -13.27 -8.28 -28.28
C ARG A 145 -13.76 -7.30 -29.35
N GLU A 146 -12.90 -6.46 -29.90
CA GLU A 146 -13.25 -5.77 -31.16
C GLU A 146 -13.06 -6.75 -32.32
N ASP A 147 -14.04 -7.65 -32.46
CA ASP A 147 -14.32 -8.33 -33.73
C ASP A 147 -14.57 -7.24 -34.78
N ILE A 148 -13.55 -7.01 -35.64
CA ILE A 148 -13.68 -6.28 -36.91
C ILE A 148 -14.33 -7.20 -37.94
#